data_AF-A0A1G2HU67-F1
#
_entry.id   AF-A0A1G2HU67-F1
#
_cell.length_a   1.000
_cell.length_b   1.000
_cell.length_c   1.000
_cell.angle_alpha   90.00
_cell.angle_beta   90.00
_cell.angle_gamma   90.00
#
_symmetry.space_group_name_H-M   'P 1'
#
loop_
_entity.id
_entity.type
_entity.pdbx_description
1 polymer ?
#
loop_
_entity_poly.entity_id
_entity_poly.type
_entity_poly.pdbx_seq_one_letter_code
_entity_poly.pdbx_strand_id
1 'polypeptide(L)'
;MQFEIKNIQKSTSDLMRTIGYQPAYFQKPGEVSIVRQLTGNDYPRFHLYIKQSGPDFNFSLHLDQKKPSYEGQTGHNGDYDGEVVEGEAERIKSLLK
;
A
#
# COMPACT_ATOMS: atom_id res chain seq x y z
N MET A 1 4.44 -6.92 -0.14
CA MET A 1 5.68 -6.45 -0.78
C MET A 1 6.17 -5.18 -0.10
N GLN A 2 7.48 -5.00 0.03
CA GLN A 2 8.08 -3.75 0.53
C GLN A 2 9.01 -3.17 -0.53
N PHE A 3 8.98 -1.84 -0.70
CA PHE A 3 9.90 -1.13 -1.59
C PHE A 3 10.17 0.28 -1.10
N GLU A 4 11.31 0.84 -1.50
CA GLU A 4 11.74 2.18 -1.16
C GLU A 4 11.79 3.04 -2.42
N ILE A 5 11.37 4.29 -2.31
CA ILE A 5 11.60 5.31 -3.34
C ILE A 5 12.31 6.48 -2.69
N LYS A 6 13.45 6.84 -3.27
CA LYS A 6 14.35 7.85 -2.73
C LYS A 6 14.09 9.22 -3.34
N ASN A 7 14.41 10.27 -2.58
CA ASN A 7 14.39 11.65 -3.04
C ASN A 7 13.04 12.12 -3.62
N ILE A 8 11.94 11.73 -2.99
CA ILE A 8 10.60 12.19 -3.39
C ILE A 8 10.42 13.65 -2.95
N GLN A 9 10.30 14.55 -3.92
CA GLN A 9 10.02 15.98 -3.70
C GLN A 9 8.50 16.26 -3.60
N LYS A 10 7.76 15.39 -2.91
CA LYS A 10 6.30 15.47 -2.74
C LYS A 10 5.92 15.22 -1.30
N SER A 11 4.86 15.89 -0.84
CA SER A 11 4.27 15.59 0.47
C SER A 11 3.53 14.25 0.44
N THR A 12 3.32 13.63 1.60
CA THR A 12 2.54 12.39 1.70
C THR A 12 1.12 12.55 1.11
N SER A 13 0.51 13.73 1.29
CA SER A 13 -0.81 14.05 0.71
C SER A 13 -0.79 14.05 -0.83
N ASP A 14 0.27 14.57 -1.44
CA ASP A 14 0.43 14.58 -2.89
C ASP A 14 0.73 13.19 -3.44
N LEU A 15 1.51 12.39 -2.70
CA LEU A 15 1.73 10.98 -3.02
C LEU A 15 0.40 10.25 -3.11
N MET A 16 -0.41 10.31 -2.06
CA MET A 16 -1.73 9.65 -1.99
C MET A 16 -2.62 9.99 -3.19
N ARG A 17 -2.70 11.27 -3.54
CA ARG A 17 -3.46 11.75 -4.70
C ARG A 17 -2.90 11.20 -6.02
N THR A 18 -1.58 11.23 -6.18
CA THR A 18 -0.89 10.76 -7.40
C THR A 18 -1.14 9.27 -7.64
N ILE A 19 -1.08 8.45 -6.59
CA ILE A 19 -1.25 6.99 -6.72
C ILE A 19 -2.72 6.55 -6.68
N GLY A 20 -3.65 7.44 -6.37
CA GLY A 20 -5.09 7.17 -6.35
C GLY A 20 -5.56 6.39 -5.12
N TYR A 21 -4.93 6.61 -3.97
CA TYR A 21 -5.26 5.96 -2.70
C TYR A 21 -5.97 6.94 -1.75
N GLN A 22 -6.78 6.38 -0.87
CA GLN A 22 -7.54 7.12 0.15
C GLN A 22 -6.98 6.81 1.55
N PRO A 23 -7.08 7.75 2.51
CA PRO A 23 -6.67 7.48 3.89
C PRO A 23 -7.49 6.33 4.48
N ALA A 24 -6.79 5.38 5.10
CA ALA A 24 -7.45 4.32 5.87
C ALA A 24 -8.09 4.90 7.14
N TYR A 25 -9.11 4.22 7.65
CA TYR A 25 -9.80 4.60 8.90
C TYR A 25 -8.86 4.67 10.11
N PHE A 26 -7.83 3.81 10.15
CA PHE A 26 -6.87 3.74 11.25
C PHE A 26 -5.48 4.20 10.78
N GLN A 27 -5.00 5.27 11.39
CA GLN A 27 -3.65 5.79 11.19
C GLN A 27 -2.77 5.41 12.38
N LYS A 28 -1.52 5.06 12.10
CA LYS A 28 -0.52 4.82 13.16
C LYS A 28 0.37 6.07 13.31
N PRO A 29 0.78 6.45 14.53
CA PRO A 29 1.76 7.51 14.69
C PRO A 29 3.06 7.15 13.96
N GLY A 30 3.50 8.00 13.02
CA GLY A 30 4.72 7.80 12.23
C GLY A 30 4.58 6.91 10.99
N GLU A 31 3.38 6.41 10.68
CA GLU A 31 3.10 5.61 9.49
C GLU A 31 1.72 5.96 8.92
N VAL A 32 1.69 6.32 7.65
CA VAL A 32 0.46 6.72 6.96
C VAL A 32 -0.15 5.51 6.27
N SER A 33 -1.32 5.10 6.75
CA SER A 33 -2.08 3.96 6.24
C SER A 33 -3.05 4.42 5.17
N ILE A 34 -2.96 3.86 3.97
CA ILE A 34 -3.81 4.26 2.85
C ILE A 34 -4.30 3.02 2.11
N VAL A 35 -5.49 3.12 1.53
CA VAL A 35 -6.16 2.00 0.86
C VAL A 35 -6.67 2.38 -0.52
N ARG A 36 -6.72 1.38 -1.41
CA ARG A 36 -7.36 1.47 -2.72
C ARG A 36 -8.22 0.23 -2.92
N GLN A 37 -9.54 0.40 -2.94
CA GLN A 37 -10.47 -0.67 -3.20
C GLN A 37 -10.39 -1.11 -4.67
N LEU A 38 -10.41 -2.42 -4.92
CA LEU A 38 -10.44 -2.98 -6.27
C LEU A 38 -11.86 -3.21 -6.79
N THR A 39 -12.84 -3.21 -5.88
CA THR A 39 -14.25 -3.40 -6.19
C THR A 39 -15.08 -2.35 -5.44
N GLY A 40 -16.40 -2.32 -5.66
CA GLY A 40 -17.31 -1.46 -4.90
C GLY A 40 -17.53 -1.89 -3.44
N ASN A 41 -16.91 -3.00 -3.01
CA ASN A 41 -16.99 -3.53 -1.65
C ASN A 41 -15.69 -3.22 -0.87
N ASP A 42 -15.70 -3.46 0.44
CA ASP A 42 -14.54 -3.22 1.32
C ASP A 42 -13.29 -4.03 0.95
N TYR A 43 -13.47 -5.18 0.29
CA TYR A 43 -12.42 -6.10 -0.15
C TYR A 43 -12.77 -6.69 -1.53
N PRO A 44 -11.79 -7.12 -2.34
CA PRO A 44 -10.35 -6.96 -2.10
C PRO A 44 -9.89 -5.51 -2.24
N ARG A 45 -8.87 -5.13 -1.46
CA ARG A 45 -8.27 -3.79 -1.51
C ARG A 45 -6.76 -3.86 -1.36
N PHE A 46 -6.07 -2.93 -1.99
CA PHE A 46 -4.67 -2.68 -1.66
C PHE A 46 -4.58 -1.87 -0.38
N HIS A 47 -3.73 -2.30 0.53
CA HIS A 47 -3.36 -1.58 1.74
C HIS A 47 -1.89 -1.23 1.66
N LEU A 48 -1.60 0.07 1.67
CA LEU A 48 -0.27 0.61 1.54
C LEU A 48 0.07 1.41 2.79
N TYR A 49 1.16 1.05 3.43
CA TYR A 49 1.74 1.79 4.55
C TYR A 49 2.91 2.60 4.05
N ILE A 50 2.89 3.90 4.34
CA ILE A 50 3.95 4.83 3.97
C ILE A 50 4.66 5.28 5.24
N LYS A 51 5.97 5.03 5.32
CA LYS A 51 6.83 5.53 6.37
C LYS A 51 7.90 6.43 5.77
N GLN A 52 7.90 7.70 6.17
CA GLN A 52 8.92 8.65 5.75
C GLN A 52 10.18 8.50 6.61
N SER A 53 11.35 8.50 5.97
CA SER A 53 12.66 8.44 6.63
C SER A 53 13.57 9.48 5.98
N GLY A 54 13.45 10.73 6.45
CA GLY A 54 14.14 11.86 5.82
C GLY A 54 13.59 12.17 4.41
N PRO A 55 14.44 12.19 3.36
CA PRO A 55 14.01 12.41 1.98
C PRO A 55 13.42 11.15 1.31
N ASP A 56 13.54 9.99 1.97
CA ASP A 56 13.17 8.70 1.41
C ASP A 56 11.84 8.21 1.98
N PHE A 57 11.10 7.46 1.17
CA PHE A 57 9.81 6.89 1.55
C PHE A 57 9.84 5.38 1.42
N ASN A 58 9.49 4.71 2.52
CA ASN A 58 9.33 3.27 2.59
C ASN A 58 7.86 2.91 2.43
N PHE A 59 7.58 2.00 1.50
CA PHE A 59 6.26 1.56 1.13
C PHE A 59 6.10 0.08 1.48
N SER A 60 5.06 -0.26 2.23
CA SER A 60 4.67 -1.66 2.49
C SER A 60 3.28 -1.90 1.92
N LEU A 61 3.22 -2.62 0.80
CA LEU A 61 2.01 -2.91 0.04
C LEU A 61 1.50 -4.33 0.34
N HIS A 62 0.21 -4.43 0.64
CA HIS A 62 -0.51 -5.66 0.90
C HIS A 62 -1.78 -5.72 0.06
N LEU A 63 -2.20 -6.92 -0.33
CA LEU A 63 -3.52 -7.17 -0.89
C LEU A 63 -4.39 -7.80 0.21
N ASP A 64 -5.32 -7.02 0.75
CA ASP A 64 -6.29 -7.54 1.70
C ASP A 64 -7.43 -8.18 0.89
N GLN A 65 -7.53 -9.52 0.91
CA GLN A 65 -8.62 -10.23 0.23
C GLN A 65 -9.91 -10.30 1.05
N LYS A 66 -9.82 -10.22 2.38
CA LYS A 66 -10.96 -10.29 3.31
C LYS A 66 -10.69 -9.44 4.54
N LYS A 67 -11.75 -9.15 5.31
CA LYS A 67 -11.61 -8.51 6.63
C LYS A 67 -10.67 -9.34 7.49
N PRO A 68 -9.67 -8.73 8.17
CA PRO A 68 -8.77 -9.47 9.04
C PRO A 68 -9.59 -10.14 10.15
N SER A 69 -9.77 -11.45 10.03
CA SER A 69 -10.17 -12.33 11.13
C SER A 69 -8.90 -12.53 11.96
N TYR A 70 -8.89 -12.12 13.23
CA TYR A 70 -7.79 -12.42 14.15
C TYR A 70 -7.82 -13.93 14.51
N GLU A 71 -7.49 -14.77 13.53
CA GLU A 71 -7.19 -16.19 13.72
C GLU A 71 -5.97 -16.48 12.86
N GLY A 72 -4.84 -16.65 13.54
CA GLY A 72 -3.53 -16.80 12.92
C GLY A 72 -3.50 -18.00 12.00
N GLN A 73 -3.44 -17.76 10.69
CA GLN A 73 -2.95 -18.72 9.72
C GLN A 73 -2.19 -18.02 8.60
N THR A 74 -0.96 -18.48 8.44
CA THR A 74 0.00 -18.18 7.38
C THR A 74 -0.60 -18.66 6.05
N GLY A 75 -1.19 -17.74 5.29
CA GLY A 75 -1.81 -18.05 4.01
C GLY A 75 -0.78 -18.37 2.93
N HIS A 76 -0.64 -19.65 2.57
CA HIS A 76 -0.03 -20.12 1.32
C HIS A 76 -0.98 -19.87 0.13
N ASN A 77 -1.29 -18.61 -0.19
CA ASN A 77 -1.98 -18.22 -1.43
C ASN A 77 -0.98 -17.52 -2.38
N GLY A 78 0.16 -18.18 -2.60
CA GLY A 78 1.46 -17.51 -2.79
C GLY A 78 1.80 -16.90 -4.15
N ASP A 79 1.13 -17.22 -5.25
CA ASP A 79 1.58 -16.73 -6.59
C ASP A 79 0.73 -15.59 -7.14
N TYR A 80 -0.60 -15.74 -7.20
CA TYR A 80 -1.47 -14.70 -7.77
C TYR A 80 -1.47 -13.40 -6.96
N ASP A 81 -1.42 -13.50 -5.62
CA ASP A 81 -1.33 -12.32 -4.76
C ASP A 81 0.02 -11.61 -4.93
N GLY A 82 1.08 -12.37 -5.23
CA GLY A 82 2.41 -11.86 -5.54
C GLY A 82 2.40 -11.01 -6.81
N GLU A 83 1.95 -11.59 -7.93
CA GLU A 83 1.91 -10.90 -9.24
C GLU A 83 1.05 -9.62 -9.20
N VAL A 84 -0.11 -9.67 -8.53
CA VAL A 84 -1.01 -8.50 -8.41
C VAL A 84 -0.38 -7.39 -7.57
N VAL A 85 0.28 -7.75 -6.46
CA VAL A 85 0.97 -6.78 -5.59
C VAL A 85 2.22 -6.22 -6.28
N GLU A 86 2.95 -7.04 -7.01
CA GLU A 86 4.13 -6.60 -7.78
C GLU A 86 3.75 -5.63 -8.89
N GLY A 87 2.71 -5.94 -9.68
CA GLY A 87 2.21 -5.04 -10.71
C GLY A 87 1.74 -3.69 -10.16
N GLU A 88 1.07 -3.69 -9.00
CA GLU A 88 0.69 -2.44 -8.34
C GLU A 88 1.90 -1.67 -7.79
N ALA A 89 2.91 -2.36 -7.26
CA ALA A 89 4.15 -1.72 -6.82
C ALA A 89 4.91 -1.09 -8.00
N GLU A 90 4.96 -1.75 -9.16
CA GLU A 90 5.54 -1.20 -10.38
C GLU A 90 4.77 0.03 -10.88
N ARG A 91 3.43 -0.03 -10.85
CA ARG A 91 2.59 1.13 -11.19
C ARG A 91 2.90 2.31 -10.27
N ILE A 92 2.98 2.09 -8.96
CA ILE A 92 3.31 3.14 -7.98
C ILE A 92 4.70 3.71 -8.28
N LYS A 93 5.71 2.86 -8.48
CA LYS A 93 7.07 3.32 -8.84
C LYS A 93 7.07 4.14 -10.13
N SER A 94 6.30 3.76 -11.13
CA SER A 94 6.21 4.51 -12.40
C SER A 94 5.55 5.87 -12.26
N LEU A 95 4.60 6.02 -11.33
CA LEU A 95 3.92 7.30 -11.07
C LEU A 95 4.71 8.26 -10.17
N LEU A 96 5.65 7.70 -9.39
CA LEU A 96 6.45 8.43 -8.40
C LEU A 96 7.92 8.63 -8.82
N LYS A 97 8.35 8.07 -9.95
CA LYS A 97 9.59 8.45 -10.64
C LYS A 97 9.53 9.91 -11.07
#